data_AF-A0AAV1QGN7-F1
#
_entry.id   AF-A0AAV1QGN7-F1
#
_cell.length_a   1.000
_cell.length_b   1.000
_cell.length_c   1.000
_cell.angle_alpha   90.00
_cell.angle_beta   90.00
_cell.angle_gamma   90.00
#
_symmetry.space_group_name_H-M   'P 1'
#
loop_
_entity.id
_entity.type
_entity.pdbx_description
1 polymer ?
#
loop_
_entity_poly.entity_id
_entity_poly.type
_entity_poly.pdbx_seq_one_letter_code
_entity_poly.pdbx_strand_id
1 'polypeptide(L)'
;MESDCRIPVACCRPRILALHALFWGLVSLRVFGAALLSEEKTSAVAAPCWLLEEFVVTVECSQCSSFQTKSWLACIQTGYVEKVNCTKTSKEEYKSCRSTVMEEHLFWKFEAAMLALTAFFAVIVVIRQRWLDRLASEKVRRQIESI
;
A
#
# COMPACT_ATOMS: atom_id res chain seq x y z
N MET A 1 28.68 -11.41 -42.61
CA MET A 1 28.33 -10.14 -41.92
C MET A 1 27.76 -10.56 -40.58
N GLU A 2 28.63 -10.84 -39.61
CA GLU A 2 28.25 -11.49 -38.36
C GLU A 2 28.32 -10.45 -37.22
N SER A 3 27.15 -10.14 -36.67
CA SER A 3 26.89 -10.08 -35.23
C SER A 3 27.75 -9.18 -34.34
N ASP A 4 27.36 -7.91 -34.18
CA ASP A 4 27.77 -7.08 -33.04
C ASP A 4 26.54 -6.47 -32.32
N CYS A 5 25.72 -7.35 -31.73
CA CYS A 5 24.73 -6.95 -30.73
C CYS A 5 25.34 -7.09 -29.34
N ARG A 6 26.20 -6.14 -28.96
CA ARG A 6 27.04 -6.23 -27.74
C ARG A 6 26.40 -5.67 -26.46
N ILE A 7 25.08 -5.45 -26.44
CA ILE A 7 24.35 -5.04 -25.22
C ILE A 7 22.94 -5.66 -25.22
N PRO A 8 22.71 -6.80 -24.52
CA PRO A 8 21.41 -7.48 -24.53
C PRO A 8 20.27 -6.69 -23.86
N VAL A 9 20.56 -5.60 -23.15
CA VAL A 9 19.54 -4.78 -22.47
C VAL A 9 18.81 -3.78 -23.38
N ALA A 10 19.29 -3.50 -24.59
CA ALA A 10 18.67 -2.49 -25.46
C ALA A 10 17.45 -2.99 -26.25
N CYS A 11 17.46 -4.25 -26.72
CA CYS A 11 16.31 -4.84 -27.45
C CYS A 11 15.15 -5.26 -26.53
N CYS A 12 15.43 -5.57 -25.26
CA CYS A 12 14.39 -5.89 -24.28
C CYS A 12 13.74 -4.64 -23.65
N ARG A 13 14.38 -3.46 -23.76
CA ARG A 13 13.89 -2.19 -23.17
C ARG A 13 12.45 -1.82 -23.52
N PRO A 14 12.01 -1.81 -24.79
CA PRO A 14 10.64 -1.38 -25.10
C PRO A 14 9.60 -2.37 -24.58
N ARG A 15 9.89 -3.68 -24.63
CA ARG A 15 8.99 -4.72 -24.10
C ARG A 15 8.94 -4.70 -22.57
N ILE A 16 10.08 -4.50 -21.90
CA ILE A 16 10.14 -4.36 -20.45
C ILE A 16 9.41 -3.10 -19.99
N LEU A 17 9.60 -1.96 -20.67
CA LEU A 17 8.90 -0.72 -20.35
C LEU A 17 7.39 -0.84 -20.58
N ALA A 18 6.95 -1.51 -21.65
CA ALA A 18 5.53 -1.78 -21.90
C ALA A 18 4.94 -2.71 -20.84
N LEU A 19 5.63 -3.79 -20.47
CA LEU A 19 5.19 -4.71 -19.40
C LEU A 19 5.15 -4.01 -18.04
N HIS A 20 6.12 -3.14 -17.76
CA HIS A 20 6.15 -2.33 -16.53
C HIS A 20 4.98 -1.33 -16.52
N ALA A 21 4.74 -0.61 -17.61
CA ALA A 21 3.60 0.30 -17.72
C ALA A 21 2.25 -0.42 -17.58
N LEU A 22 2.10 -1.60 -18.19
CA LEU A 22 0.92 -2.45 -18.02
C LEU A 22 0.75 -2.91 -16.57
N PHE A 23 1.84 -3.35 -15.92
CA PHE A 23 1.83 -3.77 -14.52
C PHE A 23 1.42 -2.62 -13.58
N TRP A 24 2.04 -1.44 -13.72
CA TRP A 24 1.69 -0.26 -12.92
C TRP A 24 0.29 0.27 -13.23
N GLY A 25 -0.17 0.17 -14.48
CA GLY A 25 -1.54 0.48 -14.87
C GLY A 25 -2.55 -0.46 -14.20
N LEU A 26 -2.30 -1.77 -14.21
CA LEU A 26 -3.13 -2.77 -13.53
C LEU A 26 -3.16 -2.58 -12.01
N VAL A 27 -2.01 -2.32 -11.40
CA VAL A 27 -1.91 -2.04 -9.95
C VAL A 27 -2.71 -0.78 -9.61
N SER A 28 -2.54 0.30 -10.38
CA SER A 28 -3.30 1.54 -10.18
C SER A 28 -4.81 1.30 -10.32
N LEU A 29 -5.24 0.62 -11.38
CA LEU A 29 -6.67 0.32 -11.61
C LEU A 29 -7.29 -0.50 -10.47
N ARG A 30 -6.54 -1.44 -9.87
CA ARG A 30 -7.01 -2.23 -8.73
C ARG A 30 -7.11 -1.41 -7.45
N VAL A 31 -6.12 -0.55 -7.17
CA VAL A 31 -6.12 0.29 -5.97
C VAL A 31 -7.22 1.35 -6.05
N PHE A 32 -7.33 2.06 -7.17
CA PHE A 32 -8.38 3.07 -7.39
C PHE A 32 -9.78 2.45 -7.54
N GLY A 33 -9.88 1.28 -8.18
CA GLY A 33 -11.14 0.54 -8.29
C GLY A 33 -11.67 0.03 -6.94
N ALA A 34 -10.77 -0.37 -6.03
CA ALA A 34 -11.16 -0.75 -4.67
C ALA A 34 -11.66 0.45 -3.85
N ALA A 35 -11.13 1.65 -4.08
CA ALA A 35 -11.59 2.86 -3.41
C ALA A 35 -13.02 3.25 -3.84
N LEU A 36 -13.33 3.20 -5.14
CA LEU A 36 -14.68 3.55 -5.64
C LEU A 36 -15.77 2.54 -5.20
N LEU A 37 -15.45 1.25 -5.12
CA LEU A 37 -16.41 0.25 -4.64
C LEU A 37 -16.69 0.34 -3.13
N SER A 38 -15.83 1.02 -2.36
CA SER A 38 -16.06 1.22 -0.94
C SER A 38 -17.10 2.32 -0.66
N GLU A 39 -17.40 3.18 -1.63
CA GLU A 39 -18.36 4.29 -1.48
C GLU A 39 -19.83 3.84 -1.74
N GLU A 40 -20.03 2.72 -2.45
CA GLU A 40 -21.36 2.22 -2.87
C GLU A 40 -21.95 1.16 -1.91
N LYS A 41 -21.81 1.33 -0.60
CA LYS A 41 -22.59 0.56 0.39
C LYS A 41 -23.22 1.45 1.45
N THR A 42 -23.78 2.57 1.01
CA THR A 42 -24.69 3.35 1.86
C THR A 42 -26.11 2.81 1.65
N SER A 43 -26.40 1.67 2.26
CA SER A 43 -27.80 1.25 2.42
C SER A 43 -28.51 2.30 3.27
N ALA A 44 -29.67 2.78 2.83
CA ALA A 44 -30.54 3.70 3.55
C ALA A 44 -30.97 3.10 4.91
N VAL A 45 -30.10 3.23 5.91
CA VAL A 45 -30.36 2.88 7.30
C VAL A 45 -30.66 4.19 8.00
N ALA A 46 -31.73 4.21 8.80
CA ALA A 46 -32.07 5.35 9.66
C ALA A 46 -30.81 5.87 10.37
N ALA A 47 -30.61 7.20 10.36
CA ALA A 47 -29.42 7.81 10.92
C ALA A 47 -29.22 7.34 12.39
N PRO A 48 -28.03 6.85 12.76
CA PRO A 48 -27.78 6.36 14.11
C PRO A 48 -27.91 7.47 15.17
N CYS A 49 -28.29 7.09 16.39
CA CYS A 49 -28.64 8.08 17.44
C CYS A 49 -27.49 9.01 17.83
N TRP A 50 -26.24 8.54 17.73
CA TRP A 50 -25.04 9.33 18.07
C TRP A 50 -24.74 10.46 17.07
N LEU A 51 -25.43 10.51 15.91
CA LEU A 51 -25.39 11.68 15.00
C LEU A 51 -26.38 12.77 15.40
N LEU A 52 -27.43 12.40 16.13
CA LEU A 52 -28.59 13.27 16.43
C LEU A 52 -28.57 13.77 17.88
N GLU A 53 -27.88 13.04 18.76
CA GLU A 53 -27.87 13.25 20.21
C GLU A 53 -26.46 13.19 20.77
N GLU A 54 -26.27 13.82 21.94
CA GLU A 54 -25.05 13.66 22.71
C GLU A 54 -24.97 12.24 23.24
N PHE A 55 -23.78 11.65 23.20
CA PHE A 55 -23.55 10.26 23.57
C PHE A 55 -22.38 10.16 24.54
N VAL A 56 -22.41 9.12 25.36
CA VAL A 56 -21.32 8.77 26.27
C VAL A 56 -20.73 7.44 25.81
N VAL A 57 -19.40 7.36 25.73
CA VAL A 57 -18.70 6.12 25.40
C VAL A 57 -18.77 5.19 26.62
N THR A 58 -19.42 4.03 26.45
CA THR A 58 -19.55 3.02 27.51
C THR A 58 -18.49 1.95 27.43
N VAL A 59 -17.99 1.63 26.22
CA VAL A 59 -16.88 0.71 26.00
C VAL A 59 -15.88 1.37 25.08
N GLU A 60 -14.62 1.38 25.50
CA GLU A 60 -13.51 1.92 24.74
C GLU A 60 -13.29 1.21 23.40
N CYS A 61 -12.61 1.91 22.50
CA CYS A 61 -12.32 1.45 21.16
C CYS A 61 -11.51 0.14 21.17
N SER A 62 -12.07 -0.94 20.62
CA SER A 62 -11.46 -2.27 20.61
C SER A 62 -11.56 -2.94 19.24
N GLN A 63 -10.69 -3.92 19.00
CA GLN A 63 -10.62 -4.62 17.72
C GLN A 63 -11.85 -5.53 17.55
N CYS A 64 -12.45 -5.50 16.37
CA CYS A 64 -13.55 -6.39 16.02
C CYS A 64 -13.09 -7.85 15.98
N SER A 65 -13.93 -8.74 16.52
CA SER A 65 -13.78 -10.17 16.28
C SER A 65 -14.15 -10.54 14.84
N SER A 66 -13.67 -11.67 14.34
CA SER A 66 -13.94 -12.15 12.97
C SER A 66 -15.43 -12.29 12.65
N PHE A 67 -16.26 -12.55 13.67
CA PHE A 67 -17.72 -12.59 13.54
C PHE A 67 -18.31 -11.18 13.43
N GLN A 68 -17.86 -10.24 14.26
CA GLN A 68 -18.33 -8.85 14.25
C GLN A 68 -17.96 -8.15 12.94
N THR A 69 -16.77 -8.39 12.39
CA THR A 69 -16.36 -7.82 11.09
C THR A 69 -17.31 -8.16 9.95
N LYS A 70 -17.97 -9.33 10.00
CA LYS A 70 -18.92 -9.76 8.96
C LYS A 70 -20.35 -9.27 9.22
N SER A 71 -20.72 -9.14 10.48
CA SER A 71 -22.11 -8.86 10.91
C SER A 71 -22.36 -7.38 11.17
N TRP A 72 -21.36 -6.63 11.63
CA TRP A 72 -21.51 -5.24 12.04
C TRP A 72 -20.93 -4.31 10.97
N LEU A 73 -21.79 -3.42 10.44
CA LEU A 73 -21.36 -2.41 9.48
C LEU A 73 -20.30 -1.46 10.07
N ALA A 74 -20.36 -1.18 11.37
CA ALA A 74 -19.39 -0.36 12.09
C ALA A 74 -17.96 -0.91 12.02
N CYS A 75 -17.79 -2.23 11.91
CA CYS A 75 -16.47 -2.86 11.82
C CYS A 75 -15.85 -2.80 10.42
N ILE A 76 -16.62 -2.53 9.36
CA ILE A 76 -16.15 -2.71 7.97
C ILE A 76 -15.07 -1.68 7.62
N GLN A 77 -15.16 -0.47 8.19
CA GLN A 77 -14.36 0.67 7.75
C GLN A 77 -12.97 0.70 8.36
N THR A 78 -12.86 0.47 9.68
CA THR A 78 -11.57 0.50 10.41
C THR A 78 -11.21 -0.86 11.01
N GLY A 79 -12.17 -1.77 11.21
CA GLY A 79 -11.95 -2.99 11.98
C GLY A 79 -11.92 -2.79 13.50
N TYR A 80 -12.30 -1.60 13.99
CA TYR A 80 -12.39 -1.26 15.41
C TYR A 80 -13.75 -0.63 15.73
N VAL A 81 -14.31 -0.95 16.89
CA VAL A 81 -15.56 -0.33 17.36
C VAL A 81 -15.46 0.16 18.79
N GLU A 82 -16.24 1.19 19.07
CA GLU A 82 -16.58 1.64 20.42
C GLU A 82 -18.09 1.49 20.66
N LYS A 83 -18.47 1.27 21.91
CA LYS A 83 -19.88 1.23 22.31
C LYS A 83 -20.26 2.57 22.89
N VAL A 84 -21.36 3.14 22.39
CA VAL A 84 -21.87 4.43 22.84
C VAL A 84 -23.29 4.29 23.37
N ASN A 85 -23.62 5.09 24.39
CA ASN A 85 -24.99 5.23 24.89
C ASN A 85 -25.48 6.65 24.62
N CYS A 86 -26.56 6.78 23.87
CA CYS A 86 -27.19 8.04 23.52
C CYS A 86 -27.97 8.61 24.71
N THR A 87 -27.67 9.84 25.13
CA THR A 87 -28.14 10.38 26.41
C THR A 87 -29.65 10.62 26.47
N LYS A 88 -30.29 11.05 25.36
CA LYS A 88 -31.74 11.35 25.38
C LYS A 88 -32.59 10.09 25.23
N THR A 89 -32.17 9.17 24.37
CA THR A 89 -32.90 7.91 24.11
C THR A 89 -32.47 6.75 25.01
N SER A 90 -31.37 6.90 25.76
CA SER A 90 -30.70 5.82 26.50
C SER A 90 -30.45 4.57 25.64
N LYS A 91 -30.22 4.79 24.34
CA LYS A 91 -30.04 3.72 23.36
C LYS A 91 -28.55 3.41 23.21
N GLU A 92 -28.20 2.14 23.32
CA GLU A 92 -26.85 1.65 23.04
C GLU A 92 -26.66 1.35 21.55
N GLU A 93 -25.61 1.91 20.96
CA GLU A 93 -25.24 1.71 19.56
C GLU A 93 -23.74 1.45 19.42
N TYR A 94 -23.35 0.80 18.32
CA TYR A 94 -21.95 0.57 17.98
C TYR A 94 -21.50 1.52 16.88
N LYS A 95 -20.33 2.14 17.10
CA LYS A 95 -19.74 3.09 16.15
C LYS A 95 -18.31 2.68 15.81
N SER A 96 -17.93 2.92 14.55
CA SER A 96 -16.55 2.79 14.09
C SER A 96 -15.67 3.81 14.81
N CYS A 97 -14.56 3.36 15.38
CA CYS A 97 -13.60 4.22 16.07
C CYS A 97 -12.22 4.16 15.39
N ARG A 98 -11.43 5.22 15.61
CA ARG A 98 -10.06 5.35 15.12
C ARG A 98 -9.12 5.10 16.29
N SER A 99 -8.49 3.92 16.33
CA SER A 99 -7.55 3.54 17.39
C SER A 99 -6.12 3.98 17.03
N THR A 100 -5.42 4.60 17.98
CA THR A 100 -4.00 4.98 17.84
C THR A 100 -3.11 3.76 17.57
N VAL A 101 -3.43 2.62 18.19
CA VAL A 101 -2.71 1.35 18.01
C VAL A 101 -2.78 0.88 16.54
N MET A 102 -3.92 1.05 15.89
CA MET A 102 -4.07 0.73 14.47
C MET A 102 -3.17 1.62 13.60
N GLU A 103 -3.12 2.90 13.92
CA GLU A 103 -2.31 3.87 13.17
C GLU A 103 -0.83 3.59 13.28
N GLU A 104 -0.34 3.23 14.47
CA GLU A 104 1.06 2.83 14.68
C GLU A 104 1.45 1.60 13.86
N HIS A 105 0.57 0.59 13.81
CA HIS A 105 0.82 -0.60 12.99
C HIS A 105 0.84 -0.29 11.50
N LEU A 106 -0.07 0.57 11.02
CA LEU A 106 -0.08 1.00 9.62
C LEU A 106 1.16 1.82 9.27
N PHE A 107 1.56 2.71 10.18
CA PHE A 107 2.77 3.51 10.04
C PHE A 107 4.01 2.62 9.92
N TRP A 108 4.21 1.67 10.85
CA TRP A 108 5.36 0.76 10.80
C TRP A 108 5.39 -0.12 9.56
N LYS A 109 4.23 -0.60 9.10
CA LYS A 109 4.15 -1.36 7.84
C LYS A 109 4.55 -0.52 6.64
N PHE A 110 4.06 0.71 6.56
CA PHE A 110 4.38 1.64 5.48
C PHE A 110 5.87 2.02 5.50
N GLU A 111 6.38 2.44 6.66
CA GLU A 111 7.78 2.84 6.85
C GLU A 111 8.72 1.69 6.48
N ALA A 112 8.48 0.49 7.00
CA ALA A 112 9.28 -0.70 6.67
C ALA A 112 9.24 -1.03 5.17
N ALA A 113 8.07 -0.91 4.52
CA ALA A 113 7.94 -1.15 3.09
C ALA A 113 8.73 -0.13 2.26
N MET A 114 8.64 1.16 2.61
CA MET A 114 9.37 2.23 1.91
C MET A 114 10.89 2.15 2.12
N LEU A 115 11.32 1.77 3.33
CA LEU A 115 12.73 1.52 3.62
C LEU A 115 13.26 0.32 2.82
N ALA A 116 12.54 -0.79 2.79
CA ALA A 116 12.92 -1.97 2.02
C ALA A 116 12.98 -1.67 0.51
N LEU A 117 12.01 -0.93 -0.01
CA LEU A 117 11.97 -0.51 -1.41
C LEU A 117 13.17 0.38 -1.77
N THR A 118 13.50 1.34 -0.90
CA THR A 118 14.68 2.20 -1.08
C THR A 118 15.97 1.39 -1.09
N ALA A 119 16.14 0.46 -0.14
CA ALA A 119 17.31 -0.41 -0.08
C ALA A 119 17.44 -1.28 -1.33
N PHE A 120 16.33 -1.83 -1.82
CA PHE A 120 16.29 -2.62 -3.04
C PHE A 120 16.76 -1.82 -4.26
N PHE A 121 16.24 -0.61 -4.45
CA PHE A 121 16.68 0.25 -5.56
C PHE A 121 18.15 0.68 -5.42
N ALA A 122 18.61 0.98 -4.21
CA ALA A 122 20.01 1.31 -3.96
C ALA A 122 20.93 0.14 -4.36
N VAL A 123 20.59 -1.10 -4.01
CA VAL A 123 21.34 -2.30 -4.39
C VAL A 123 21.40 -2.45 -5.92
N ILE A 124 20.27 -2.27 -6.62
CA ILE A 124 20.23 -2.34 -8.09
C ILE A 124 21.17 -1.29 -8.71
N VAL A 125 21.14 -0.06 -8.20
CA VAL A 125 21.99 1.04 -8.71
C VAL A 125 23.47 0.69 -8.50
N VAL A 126 23.86 0.21 -7.32
CA VAL A 126 25.25 -0.18 -7.03
C VAL A 126 25.73 -1.33 -7.92
N ILE A 127 24.90 -2.35 -8.14
CA ILE A 127 25.27 -3.47 -9.03
C ILE A 127 25.51 -2.95 -10.45
N ARG A 128 24.62 -2.09 -10.95
CA ARG A 128 24.76 -1.49 -12.27
C ARG A 128 26.04 -0.64 -12.39
N GLN A 129 26.33 0.19 -11.38
CA GLN A 129 27.54 1.00 -11.34
C GLN A 129 28.79 0.11 -11.38
N ARG A 130 28.85 -0.92 -10.52
CA ARG A 130 29.96 -1.89 -10.50
C ARG A 130 30.15 -2.60 -11.84
N TRP A 131 29.07 -2.92 -12.54
CA TRP A 131 29.16 -3.54 -13.86
C TRP A 131 29.76 -2.58 -14.90
N LEU A 132 29.35 -1.31 -14.89
CA LEU A 132 29.91 -0.28 -15.77
C LEU A 132 31.38 0.01 -15.45
N ASP A 133 31.75 0.04 -14.17
CA ASP A 133 33.14 0.25 -13.74
C ASP A 133 34.06 -0.89 -14.19
N ARG A 134 33.60 -2.14 -14.10
CA ARG A 134 34.33 -3.31 -14.63
C ARG A 134 34.57 -3.16 -16.13
N LEU A 135 33.53 -2.81 -16.90
CA LEU A 135 33.67 -2.58 -18.34
C LEU A 135 34.63 -1.43 -18.67
N ALA A 136 34.61 -0.34 -17.89
CA ALA A 136 35.54 0.77 -18.09
C ALA A 136 36.99 0.32 -17.83
N SER A 137 37.24 -0.41 -16.74
CA SER A 137 38.57 -0.92 -16.41
C SER A 137 39.11 -1.90 -17.46
N GLU A 138 38.25 -2.76 -18.02
CA GLU A 138 38.63 -3.68 -19.10
C GLU A 138 39.01 -2.94 -20.38
N LYS A 139 38.30 -1.84 -20.71
CA LYS A 139 38.65 -1.00 -21.87
C LYS A 139 40.04 -0.37 -21.70
N VAL A 140 40.34 0.17 -20.53
CA VAL A 140 41.66 0.76 -20.24
C VAL A 140 42.76 -0.31 -20.32
N ARG A 141 42.54 -1.50 -19.74
CA ARG A 141 43.54 -2.57 -19.76
C ARG A 141 43.90 -3.03 -21.17
N ARG A 142 42.92 -3.17 -22.06
CA ARG A 142 43.17 -3.54 -23.47
C ARG A 142 43.96 -2.48 -24.24
N GLN A 143 43.82 -1.20 -23.88
CA GLN A 143 44.64 -0.16 -24.50
C GLN A 143 46.12 -0.29 -24.10
N ILE A 144 46.41 -0.74 -22.87
CA ILE A 144 47.78 -0.93 -22.37
C ILE A 144 48.43 -2.18 -23.00
N GLU A 145 47.68 -3.26 -23.19
CA GLU A 145 48.18 -4.50 -23.81
C GLU A 145 48.43 -4.38 -25.33
N SER A 146 47.90 -3.34 -25.98
CA SER A 146 48.06 -3.10 -27.43
C SER A 146 49.20 -2.14 -27.80
N ILE A 147 49.88 -1.56 -26.80
CA ILE A 147 51.06 -0.70 -26.96
C ILE A 147 52.31 -1.56 -26.85
#